data_AF-A0A969QW16-F1
#
_entry.id   AF-A0A969QW16-F1
#
_cell.length_a   1.000
_cell.length_b   1.000
_cell.length_c   1.000
_cell.angle_alpha   90.00
_cell.angle_beta   90.00
_cell.angle_gamma   90.00
#
_symmetry.space_group_name_H-M   'P 1'
#
loop_
_entity.id
_entity.type
_entity.pdbx_description
1 polymer ?
#
loop_
_entity_poly.entity_id
_entity_poly.type
_entity_poly.pdbx_seq_one_letter_code
_entity_poly.pdbx_strand_id
1 'polypeptide(L)'
;IGSMGSDTPLAVLSNKPQSFYNYFKQLFAQVTNPPIDAIREELIMSTETTIGPEAMPDADVERHGRLAGGARADQGLGPGGQVVAHQLDLALGA
;
A
#
# COMPACT_ATOMS: atom_id res chain seq x y z
N ILE A 1 -10.83 9.04 -17.29
CA ILE A 1 -11.98 8.93 -16.36
C ILE A 1 -13.14 8.32 -17.13
N GLY A 2 -13.73 7.23 -16.63
CA GLY A 2 -14.99 6.68 -17.11
C GLY A 2 -16.11 6.97 -16.11
N SER A 3 -17.36 6.68 -16.48
CA SER A 3 -18.54 6.79 -15.61
C SER A 3 -19.28 5.46 -15.51
N MET A 4 -20.20 5.35 -14.55
CA MET A 4 -20.99 4.16 -14.16
C MET A 4 -20.25 3.15 -13.27
N GLY A 5 -21.03 2.26 -12.63
CA GLY A 5 -20.53 1.18 -11.80
C GLY A 5 -19.92 0.03 -12.62
N SER A 6 -19.38 -0.96 -11.92
CA SER A 6 -18.88 -2.18 -12.57
C SER A 6 -19.98 -3.23 -12.63
N ASP A 7 -20.55 -3.45 -13.82
CA ASP A 7 -21.57 -4.48 -14.07
C ASP A 7 -20.96 -5.86 -14.40
N THR A 8 -19.65 -6.03 -14.15
CA THR A 8 -18.96 -7.31 -14.39
C THR A 8 -19.21 -8.24 -13.19
N PRO A 9 -19.48 -9.55 -13.42
CA PRO A 9 -19.61 -10.50 -12.32
C PRO A 9 -18.35 -10.53 -11.46
N LEU A 10 -18.51 -10.86 -10.17
CA LEU A 10 -17.37 -11.10 -9.29
C LEU A 10 -16.44 -12.14 -9.91
N ALA A 11 -15.13 -11.99 -9.71
CA ALA A 11 -14.14 -12.83 -10.38
C ALA A 11 -14.37 -14.34 -10.13
N VAL A 12 -14.84 -14.70 -8.93
CA VAL A 12 -15.19 -16.07 -8.54
C VAL A 12 -16.46 -16.61 -9.22
N LEU A 13 -17.34 -15.74 -9.70
CA LEU A 13 -18.61 -16.10 -10.36
C LEU A 13 -18.53 -16.03 -11.89
N SER A 14 -17.37 -15.66 -12.44
CA SER A 14 -17.21 -15.47 -13.88
C SER A 14 -16.95 -16.79 -14.60
N ASN A 15 -17.64 -17.02 -15.72
CA ASN A 15 -17.39 -18.15 -16.62
C ASN A 15 -16.18 -17.92 -17.55
N LYS A 16 -15.54 -16.75 -17.48
CA LYS A 16 -14.35 -16.40 -18.27
C LYS A 16 -13.13 -16.34 -17.34
N PRO A 17 -11.94 -16.78 -17.80
CA PRO A 17 -10.70 -16.63 -17.03
C PRO A 17 -10.53 -15.18 -16.56
N GLN A 18 -10.26 -14.99 -15.27
CA GLN A 18 -10.05 -13.68 -14.66
C GLN A 18 -8.59 -13.49 -14.31
N SER A 19 -8.11 -12.24 -14.39
CA SER A 19 -6.79 -11.88 -13.88
C SER A 19 -6.76 -12.09 -12.36
N PHE A 20 -5.62 -12.55 -11.84
CA PHE A 20 -5.41 -12.76 -10.41
C PHE A 20 -5.76 -11.53 -9.57
N TYR A 21 -5.47 -10.32 -10.07
CA TYR A 21 -5.77 -9.06 -9.37
C TYR A 21 -7.27 -8.80 -9.19
N ASN A 22 -8.15 -9.37 -10.02
CA ASN A 22 -9.59 -9.13 -9.94
C ASN A 22 -10.25 -9.80 -8.72
N TYR A 23 -9.56 -10.76 -8.11
CA TYR A 23 -9.99 -11.45 -6.89
C TYR A 23 -9.75 -10.62 -5.63
N PHE A 24 -8.82 -9.67 -5.65
CA PHE A 24 -8.51 -8.80 -4.52
C PHE A 24 -9.26 -7.47 -4.66
N LYS A 25 -9.79 -6.97 -3.54
CA LYS A 25 -10.47 -5.66 -3.46
C LYS A 25 -9.70 -4.75 -2.52
N GLN A 26 -9.57 -3.49 -2.93
CA GLN A 26 -8.95 -2.46 -2.11
C GLN A 26 -9.83 -2.23 -0.88
N LEU A 27 -9.23 -2.22 0.30
CA LEU A 27 -9.92 -1.84 1.52
C LEU A 27 -9.83 -0.33 1.72
N PHE A 28 -10.86 0.25 2.32
CA PHE A 28 -10.91 1.66 2.63
C PHE A 28 -11.36 1.85 4.07
N ALA A 29 -10.72 2.79 4.76
CA ALA A 29 -11.16 3.25 6.06
C ALA A 29 -12.51 3.97 5.94
N GLN A 30 -13.44 3.64 6.84
CA GLN A 30 -14.73 4.29 6.93
C GLN A 30 -15.03 4.54 8.41
N VAL A 31 -15.43 5.76 8.75
CA VAL A 31 -15.77 6.24 10.10
C VAL A 31 -14.58 6.38 11.06
N THR A 32 -13.83 5.32 11.33
CA THR A 32 -12.85 5.26 12.42
C THR A 32 -11.60 6.09 12.18
N ASN A 33 -11.22 6.29 10.93
CA ASN A 33 -10.04 7.03 10.51
C ASN A 33 -10.33 7.69 9.15
N PRO A 34 -10.16 9.02 9.02
CA PRO A 34 -10.40 9.71 7.76
C PRO A 34 -9.36 9.28 6.70
N PRO A 35 -9.73 9.20 5.41
CA PRO A 35 -8.77 8.95 4.34
C PRO A 35 -7.81 10.13 4.14
N ILE A 36 -6.54 9.84 3.83
CA ILE A 36 -5.49 10.83 3.53
C ILE A 36 -5.67 11.35 2.09
N ASP A 37 -5.53 12.67 1.88
CA ASP A 37 -5.55 13.28 0.54
C ASP A 37 -4.18 13.09 -0.14
N ALA A 38 -4.09 12.10 -1.03
CA ALA A 38 -2.82 11.73 -1.63
C ALA A 38 -2.14 12.82 -2.48
N ILE A 39 -2.88 13.86 -2.90
CA ILE A 39 -2.35 14.96 -3.71
C ILE A 39 -1.99 16.14 -2.80
N ARG A 40 -2.88 16.49 -1.87
CA ARG A 40 -2.66 17.66 -1.01
C ARG A 40 -1.71 17.39 0.16
N GLU A 41 -1.65 16.14 0.62
CA GLU A 41 -0.87 15.71 1.77
C GLU A 41 0.34 14.85 1.35
N GLU A 42 0.86 15.03 0.12
CA GLU A 42 2.01 14.28 -0.40
C GLU A 42 3.26 14.38 0.50
N LEU A 43 3.48 15.54 1.14
CA LEU A 43 4.65 15.77 2.01
C LEU A 43 4.70 14.83 3.24
N ILE A 44 3.55 14.35 3.70
CA ILE A 44 3.47 13.45 4.87
C ILE A 44 3.37 11.97 4.47
N MET A 45 3.42 11.66 3.16
CA MET A 45 3.41 10.30 2.63
C MET A 45 4.75 9.96 1.98
N SER A 46 5.13 8.68 1.99
CA SER A 46 6.34 8.20 1.32
C SER A 46 6.12 6.82 0.70
N THR A 47 6.73 6.60 -0.46
CA THR A 47 6.83 5.29 -1.15
C THR A 47 8.22 4.69 -0.96
N GLU A 48 9.09 5.32 -0.16
CA GLU A 48 10.43 4.81 0.10
C GLU A 48 10.36 3.48 0.86
N THR A 49 11.27 2.58 0.51
CA THR A 49 11.38 1.28 1.16
C THR A 49 12.84 0.92 1.36
N THR A 50 13.10 0.11 2.38
CA THR A 50 14.43 -0.39 2.68
C THR A 50 14.56 -1.81 2.17
N ILE A 51 15.63 -2.09 1.42
CA ILE A 51 15.99 -3.47 1.05
C ILE A 51 16.98 -4.00 2.09
N GLY A 52 16.59 -5.06 2.80
CA GLY A 52 17.44 -5.72 3.77
C GLY A 52 16.63 -6.46 4.84
N PRO A 53 17.30 -7.17 5.76
CA PRO A 53 16.63 -7.75 6.91
C PRO A 53 16.03 -6.65 7.78
N GLU A 54 14.78 -6.83 8.20
CA GLU A 54 14.13 -5.95 9.17
C GLU A 54 14.84 -6.07 10.53
N ALA A 55 15.14 -4.93 11.14
CA ALA A 55 15.79 -4.89 12.44
C ALA A 55 14.76 -5.12 13.55
N MET A 56 15.16 -5.82 14.62
CA MET A 56 14.30 -6.04 15.78
C MET A 56 14.12 -4.71 16.55
N PRO A 57 12.89 -4.33 16.95
CA PRO A 57 12.59 -2.98 17.48
C PRO A 57 13.38 -2.55 18.72
N ASP A 58 13.81 -3.51 19.55
CA ASP A 58 14.49 -3.23 20.83
C ASP A 58 16.01 -3.46 20.78
N ALA A 59 16.55 -3.77 19.60
CA ALA A 59 17.98 -3.89 19.44
C ALA A 59 18.58 -2.48 19.32
N ASP A 60 18.97 -1.88 20.44
CA ASP A 60 19.83 -0.68 20.53
C ASP A 60 21.17 -0.97 19.85
N VAL A 61 21.16 -0.98 18.54
CA VAL A 61 22.30 -1.32 17.71
C VAL A 61 22.54 -0.09 16.85
N GLU A 62 23.51 0.72 17.30
CA GLU A 62 24.22 1.71 16.50
C GLU A 62 24.73 1.06 15.20
N ARG A 63 23.86 0.91 14.21
CA ARG A 63 24.17 0.56 12.83
C ARG A 63 23.59 1.65 11.95
N HIS A 64 23.99 2.89 12.22
CA HIS A 64 23.89 3.96 11.24
C HIS A 64 24.66 3.54 9.98
N GLY A 65 23.92 3.20 8.93
CA GLY A 65 24.46 3.12 7.58
C GLY A 65 24.91 1.74 7.09
N ARG A 66 24.24 0.64 7.44
CA ARG A 66 24.44 -0.62 6.71
C ARG A 66 23.19 -1.02 5.92
N LEU A 67 23.18 -0.52 4.68
CA LEU A 67 22.35 -0.89 3.54
C LEU A 67 20.91 -0.35 3.53
N ALA A 68 20.76 0.98 3.58
CA ALA A 68 19.65 1.63 2.88
C ALA A 68 19.95 1.62 1.37
N GLY A 69 19.93 0.43 0.76
CA GLY A 69 19.74 0.33 -0.69
C GLY A 69 18.31 0.74 -0.96
N GLY A 70 18.04 2.04 -0.98
CA GLY A 70 16.73 2.56 -1.33
C GLY A 70 16.40 2.08 -2.74
N ALA A 71 15.47 1.14 -2.85
CA ALA A 71 14.84 0.88 -4.14
C ALA A 71 14.06 2.15 -4.47
N ARG A 72 14.71 3.08 -5.18
CA ARG A 72 14.01 4.12 -5.93
C ARG A 72 13.19 3.39 -6.98
N ALA A 73 11.94 3.12 -6.65
CA ALA A 73 10.92 2.71 -7.61
C ALA A 73 10.52 3.91 -8.48
N ASP A 74 11.50 4.55 -9.12
CA ASP A 74 11.27 5.52 -10.18
C ASP A 74 12.06 5.09 -11.40
N GLN A 75 11.44 4.20 -12.18
CA GLN A 75 11.14 4.50 -13.57
C GLN A 75 10.13 3.46 -14.10
N GLY A 76 8.85 3.83 -14.04
CA GLY A 76 7.82 3.25 -14.89
C GLY A 76 6.92 2.18 -14.26
N LEU A 77 5.91 2.61 -13.48
CA LEU A 77 4.57 2.03 -13.59
C LEU A 77 3.53 3.02 -13.05
N GLY A 78 2.47 3.25 -13.84
CA GLY A 78 1.49 4.33 -13.68
C GLY A 78 0.63 4.34 -12.41
N PRO A 79 -0.33 5.28 -12.33
CA PRO A 79 -1.03 5.61 -11.09
C PRO A 79 -1.98 4.48 -10.69
N GLY A 80 -1.70 3.81 -9.57
CA GLY A 80 -2.62 2.80 -9.03
C GLY A 80 -2.05 1.71 -8.10
N GLY A 81 -0.79 1.79 -7.67
CA GLY A 81 -0.18 0.79 -6.78
C GLY A 81 -0.35 1.11 -5.29
N GLN A 82 -1.26 0.40 -4.62
CA GLN A 82 -1.31 0.23 -3.15
C GLN A 82 0.05 -0.34 -2.65
N VAL A 83 0.51 -0.13 -1.42
CA VAL A 83 -0.03 -0.63 -0.14
C VAL A 83 0.56 0.16 1.03
N VAL A 84 -0.31 0.44 1.99
CA VAL A 84 -0.06 1.13 3.26
C VAL A 84 0.80 0.23 4.17
N ALA A 85 2.03 0.64 4.47
CA ALA A 85 2.89 -0.05 5.44
C ALA A 85 3.48 0.95 6.44
N HIS A 86 2.62 1.71 7.13
CA HIS A 86 2.98 2.41 8.38
C HIS A 86 1.77 2.78 9.24
N GLN A 87 0.53 2.55 8.77
CA GLN A 87 -0.71 2.87 9.48
C GLN A 87 -1.45 1.63 10.02
N LEU A 88 -0.78 0.50 10.23
CA LEU A 88 -1.41 -0.73 10.77
C LEU A 88 -1.12 -1.00 12.26
N ASP A 89 -0.22 -0.23 12.90
CA ASP A 89 0.08 -0.43 14.33
C ASP A 89 -0.86 0.29 15.31
N LEU A 90 -1.80 1.11 14.84
CA LEU A 90 -2.67 1.89 15.73
C LEU A 90 -4.11 1.36 15.91
N ALA A 91 -4.49 0.25 15.27
CA ALA A 91 -5.89 -0.23 15.25
C ALA A 91 -6.11 -1.63 15.87
N LEU A 92 -5.10 -2.22 16.52
CA LEU A 92 -5.21 -3.53 17.19
C LEU A 92 -5.09 -3.45 18.72
N GLY A 93 -5.27 -2.25 19.29
CA GLY A 93 -5.28 -2.01 20.73
C GLY A 93 -6.44 -1.13 21.17
N ALA A 94 -7.68 -1.63 21.03
CA ALA A 94 -8.85 -1.22 21.83
C ALA A 94 -9.98 -2.25 21.66
#